data_AF-A0A379WAR2-F1
#
_entry.id   AF-A0A379WAR2-F1
#
_cell.length_a   1.000
_cell.length_b   1.000
_cell.length_c   1.000
_cell.angle_alpha   90.00
_cell.angle_beta   90.00
_cell.angle_gamma   90.00
#
_symmetry.space_group_name_H-M   'P 1'
#
loop_
_entity.id
_entity.type
_entity.pdbx_description
1 polymer ?
#
loop_
_entity_poly.entity_id
_entity_poly.type
_entity_poly.pdbx_seq_one_letter_code
_entity_poly.pdbx_strand_id
1 'polypeptide(L)' 'MSRYMNRIIEINPEEGWVRVEAGVIKDQLNQALKPYGYFFCAGTFHQ' A
#
# COMPACT_ATOMS: atom_id res chain seq x y z
N MET A 1 12.06 -0.69 22.25
CA MET A 1 12.09 0.05 20.98
C MET A 1 11.53 -0.85 19.89
N SER A 2 10.21 -0.90 19.75
CA SER A 2 9.54 -1.78 18.78
C SER A 2 9.74 -1.22 17.37
N ARG A 3 10.49 -1.95 16.54
CA ARG A 3 10.62 -1.66 15.12
C ARG A 3 9.24 -1.79 14.49
N TYR A 4 8.66 -0.68 14.08
CA TYR A 4 7.42 -0.66 13.31
C TYR A 4 7.64 -1.49 12.04
N MET A 5 7.03 -2.69 11.97
CA MET A 5 6.98 -3.60 10.82
C MET A 5 5.99 -3.07 9.78
N ASN A 6 6.29 -1.88 9.27
CA ASN A 6 5.42 -1.11 8.40
C ASN A 6 6.12 -0.85 7.07
N ARG A 7 6.96 -1.78 6.60
CA ARG A 7 7.68 -1.60 5.34
C ARG A 7 6.94 -2.22 4.16
N ILE A 8 7.08 -1.56 3.02
CA ILE A 8 6.67 -2.10 1.74
C ILE A 8 7.76 -3.06 1.30
N ILE A 9 7.35 -4.29 1.01
CA ILE A 9 8.25 -5.37 0.61
C ILE A 9 8.54 -5.23 -0.88
N GLU A 10 7.50 -5.01 -1.69
CA GLU A 10 7.60 -4.99 -3.15
C GLU A 10 6.41 -4.22 -3.76
N ILE A 11 6.67 -3.46 -4.82
CA ILE A 11 5.64 -2.77 -5.60
C ILE A 11 5.76 -3.26 -7.03
N ASN A 12 4.70 -3.87 -7.56
CA ASN A 12 4.63 -4.31 -8.95
C ASN A 12 3.58 -3.47 -9.69
N PRO A 13 3.99 -2.35 -10.31
CA PRO A 13 3.07 -1.51 -11.08
C PRO A 13 2.65 -2.19 -12.39
N GLU A 14 3.46 -3.07 -12.97
CA GLU A 14 3.15 -3.76 -14.23
C GLU A 14 1.94 -4.69 -14.07
N GLU A 15 1.88 -5.45 -12.97
CA GLU A 15 0.76 -6.34 -12.64
C GLU A 15 -0.29 -5.68 -11.73
N GLY A 16 -0.02 -4.50 -11.18
CA GLY A 16 -0.98 -3.73 -10.37
C GLY A 16 -1.17 -4.22 -8.93
N TRP A 17 -0.14 -4.81 -8.31
CA TRP A 17 -0.18 -5.27 -6.93
C TRP A 17 0.98 -4.76 -6.09
N VAL A 18 0.82 -4.81 -4.77
CA VAL A 18 1.83 -4.38 -3.79
C VAL A 18 1.89 -5.36 -2.64
N ARG A 19 3.10 -5.75 -2.24
CA ARG A 19 3.35 -6.59 -1.07
C ARG A 19 3.87 -5.72 0.06
N VAL A 20 3.23 -5.85 1.21
CA VAL A 20 3.54 -5.07 2.40
C VAL A 20 3.61 -5.96 3.62
N GLU A 21 4.34 -5.54 4.64
CA GLU A 21 4.27 -6.18 5.95
C GLU A 21 2.89 -5.98 6.59
N ALA A 22 2.48 -6.94 7.45
CA ALA A 22 1.16 -6.93 8.08
C ALA A 22 0.88 -5.70 8.98
N GLY A 23 1.91 -4.94 9.36
CA GLY A 23 1.77 -3.69 10.12
C GLY A 23 1.63 -2.42 9.26
N VAL A 24 1.66 -2.52 7.93
CA VAL A 24 1.57 -1.34 7.06
C VAL A 24 0.21 -0.66 7.20
N ILE A 25 0.27 0.63 7.53
CA ILE A 25 -0.89 1.51 7.61
C ILE A 25 -1.26 1.96 6.19
N LYS A 26 -2.56 1.96 5.88
CA LYS A 26 -3.12 2.36 4.58
C LYS A 26 -2.58 3.71 4.06
N ASP A 27 -2.40 4.67 4.96
CA ASP A 27 -1.84 5.98 4.60
C ASP A 27 -0.40 5.89 4.10
N GLN A 28 0.45 5.12 4.79
CA GLN A 28 1.83 4.86 4.39
C GLN A 28 1.90 4.13 3.04
N LEU A 29 1.01 3.16 2.83
CA LEU A 29 0.88 2.48 1.54
C LEU A 29 0.49 3.47 0.44
N ASN A 30 -0.52 4.30 0.66
CA ASN A 30 -0.96 5.31 -0.30
C ASN A 30 0.14 6.35 -0.59
N GLN A 31 0.92 6.77 0.40
CA GLN A 31 2.05 7.68 0.19
C GLN A 31 3.11 7.07 -0.74
N ALA A 32 3.40 5.79 -0.58
CA ALA A 32 4.37 5.11 -1.43
C ALA A 32 3.83 4.77 -2.83
N LEU A 33 2.51 4.58 -2.97
CA LEU A 33 1.86 4.38 -4.27
C LEU A 33 1.66 5.69 -5.05
N LYS A 34 1.60 6.83 -4.35
CA LYS A 34 1.44 8.18 -4.91
C LYS A 34 2.38 8.51 -6.09
N PRO A 35 3.71 8.26 -6.03
CA PRO A 35 4.60 8.50 -7.16
C PRO A 35 4.33 7.59 -8.36
N TYR A 36 3.71 6.43 -8.16
CA TYR A 36 3.34 5.51 -9.23
C TYR A 36 1.94 5.80 -9.80
N GLY A 37 1.20 6.76 -9.25
CA GLY A 37 -0.17 7.06 -9.67
C GLY A 37 -1.21 6.03 -9.22
N TYR A 38 -0.85 5.09 -8.34
CA TYR A 38 -1.78 4.11 -7.78
C TYR A 38 -2.36 4.60 -6.45
N PHE A 39 -3.60 4.21 -6.15
CA PHE A 39 -4.26 4.49 -4.88
C PHE A 39 -5.02 3.25 -4.40
N PHE A 40 -4.83 2.88 -3.13
CA PHE A 40 -5.53 1.72 -2.56
C PHE A 40 -6.96 2.11 -2.18
N CYS A 41 -7.90 1.84 -3.10
CA CYS A 41 -9.32 2.00 -2.86
C CYS A 41 -9.94 0.64 -2.48
N ALA A 42 -10.01 0.34 -1.18
CA ALA A 42 -10.84 -0.76 -0.68
C ALA A 42 -12.31 -0.37 -0.93
N GLY A 43 -12.90 -0.96 -1.97
CA GLY A 43 -14.19 -0.55 -2.50
C GLY A 43 -15.32 -0.64 -1.48
N THR A 44 -15.98 0.50 -1.24
CA THR A 44 -17.44 0.51 -1.13
C THR A 44 -17.93 1.00 -2.49
N PHE A 45 -18.20 0.07 -3.41
CA PHE A 45 -19.07 0.36 -4.55
C PHE A 45 -20.47 0.56 -3.96
N HIS A 46 -20.85 1.81 -3.69
CA HIS A 46 -22.25 2.16 -3.51
C HIS A 46 -22.81 2.38 -4.92
N GLN A 47 -23.59 1.43 -5.39
CA GLN A 47 -24.61 1.70 -6.41
C GLN A 47 -25.91 2.02 -5.71
#